data_AF-A0A918IXV5-F1
#
_entry.id   AF-A0A918IXV5-F1
#
_cell.length_a   1.000
_cell.length_b   1.000
_cell.length_c   1.000
_cell.angle_alpha   90.00
_cell.angle_beta   90.00
_cell.angle_gamma   90.00
#
_symmetry.space_group_name_H-M   'P 1'
#
loop_
_entity.id
_entity.type
_entity.pdbx_description
1 polymer ?
#
loop_
_entity_poly.entity_id
_entity_poly.type
_entity_poly.pdbx_seq_one_letter_code
_entity_poly.pdbx_strand_id
1 'polypeptide(L)'
;MRPDTPAENVDHTAEAARLERTAGLYPEDAEALLLRAAAHLELSGDRPAATALYDRLLSTAEGLANPSLVRALKASNLWEYDHEAEARAIIDGIRATAPRDPAPWVIVAEALEAHDELEAAEAAFTEAATLLLPEGTEPPHPTHPLLYGRHRVRRMRGLPHDDWDTLADTLHTSPITLDELHDPKRVWSLGSENPAELEAEIQRLRAELGAYREALSRPFPVAVLHWPAPELTELLSAYPALSTEYDSHESHLSTIEASLRELASSGTPNLGIVTGTVPSYEAFAASEGSSPEDTALLPQYATTLAARGRAVAWPPQRGADCWCGAGRSYGDCHGTPPPATAV
;
A
#
# COMPACT_ATOMS: atom_id res chain seq x y z
N MET A 1 -27.36 1.39 2.60
CA MET A 1 -26.77 2.75 2.57
C MET A 1 -26.63 3.24 3.99
N ARG A 2 -25.43 3.11 4.57
CA ARG A 2 -25.10 3.74 5.85
C ARG A 2 -24.80 5.22 5.54
N PRO A 3 -25.42 6.19 6.22
CA PRO A 3 -25.07 7.58 5.99
C PRO A 3 -23.61 7.80 6.41
N ASP A 4 -22.80 8.32 5.50
CA ASP A 4 -21.43 8.74 5.76
C ASP A 4 -21.45 9.81 6.85
N THR A 5 -21.09 9.44 8.07
CA THR A 5 -20.80 10.41 9.12
C THR A 5 -19.58 11.21 8.69
N PRO A 6 -19.64 12.56 8.62
CA PRO A 6 -18.47 13.38 8.34
C PRO A 6 -17.34 13.05 9.32
N ALA A 7 -16.10 12.94 8.83
CA ALA A 7 -14.92 12.57 9.61
C ALA A 7 -14.72 13.42 10.89
N GLU A 8 -15.24 14.65 10.90
CA GLU A 8 -15.20 15.59 12.02
C GLU A 8 -16.01 15.15 13.27
N ASN A 9 -16.85 14.11 13.17
CA ASN A 9 -17.66 13.60 14.28
C ASN A 9 -17.33 12.15 14.69
N VAL A 10 -16.18 11.63 14.29
CA VAL A 10 -15.77 10.27 14.69
C VAL A 10 -15.16 10.34 16.09
N ASP A 11 -15.75 9.62 17.05
CA ASP A 11 -15.10 9.34 18.33
C ASP A 11 -13.97 8.33 18.08
N HIS A 12 -12.77 8.87 17.85
CA HIS A 12 -11.58 8.09 17.51
C HIS A 12 -11.24 7.06 18.59
N THR A 13 -11.43 7.39 19.87
CA THR A 13 -11.18 6.46 20.98
C THR A 13 -12.18 5.31 20.96
N ALA A 14 -13.47 5.60 20.78
CA ALA A 14 -14.48 4.54 20.67
C ALA A 14 -14.28 3.67 19.42
N GLU A 15 -13.85 4.26 18.31
CA GLU A 15 -13.57 3.55 17.07
C GLU A 15 -12.36 2.62 17.18
N ALA A 16 -11.26 3.07 17.78
CA ALA A 16 -10.10 2.24 18.08
C ALA A 16 -10.51 1.01 18.91
N ALA A 17 -11.25 1.23 20.01
CA ALA A 17 -11.71 0.14 20.87
C ALA A 17 -12.67 -0.82 20.14
N ARG A 18 -13.48 -0.33 19.19
CA ARG A 18 -14.33 -1.18 18.35
C ARG A 18 -13.47 -2.08 17.45
N LEU A 19 -12.49 -1.49 16.77
CA LEU A 19 -11.58 -2.20 15.87
C LEU A 19 -10.75 -3.25 16.59
N GLU A 20 -10.25 -2.96 17.79
CA GLU A 20 -9.53 -3.95 18.62
C GLU A 20 -10.40 -5.15 19.01
N ARG A 21 -11.66 -4.91 19.38
CA ARG A 21 -12.63 -6.00 19.64
C ARG A 21 -12.88 -6.82 18.37
N THR A 22 -13.03 -6.17 17.22
CA THR A 22 -13.20 -6.85 15.94
C THR A 22 -11.97 -7.68 15.57
N ALA A 23 -10.75 -7.18 15.83
CA ALA A 23 -9.51 -7.91 15.60
C ALA A 23 -9.43 -9.20 16.44
N GLY A 24 -10.01 -9.19 17.65
CA GLY A 24 -10.12 -10.40 18.48
C GLY A 24 -11.14 -11.42 17.97
N LEU A 25 -12.12 -11.01 17.15
CA LEU A 25 -13.12 -11.89 16.55
C LEU A 25 -12.66 -12.47 15.20
N TYR A 26 -11.82 -11.74 14.48
CA TYR A 26 -11.31 -12.11 13.15
C TYR A 26 -9.77 -12.06 13.13
N PRO A 27 -9.08 -13.09 13.68
CA PRO A 27 -7.62 -13.14 13.76
C PRO A 27 -6.92 -12.97 12.40
N GLU A 28 -7.55 -13.43 11.32
CA GLU A 28 -7.07 -13.32 9.95
C GLU A 28 -6.96 -11.88 9.43
N ASP A 29 -7.75 -10.97 9.99
CA ASP A 29 -7.80 -9.53 9.65
C ASP A 29 -7.17 -8.67 10.77
N ALA A 30 -6.61 -9.30 11.80
CA ALA A 30 -6.13 -8.62 13.00
C ALA A 30 -5.06 -7.57 12.69
N GLU A 31 -4.13 -7.85 11.77
CA GLU A 31 -3.09 -6.88 11.37
C GLU A 31 -3.71 -5.56 10.87
N ALA A 32 -4.58 -5.63 9.86
CA ALA A 32 -5.21 -4.46 9.26
C ALA A 32 -6.10 -3.71 10.26
N LEU A 33 -6.84 -4.44 11.09
CA LEU A 33 -7.73 -3.87 12.10
C LEU A 33 -6.96 -3.16 13.22
N LEU A 34 -5.84 -3.74 13.68
CA LEU A 34 -5.01 -3.15 14.74
C LEU A 34 -4.20 -1.96 14.22
N LEU A 35 -3.71 -1.98 12.97
CA LEU A 35 -3.08 -0.81 12.35
C LEU A 35 -4.07 0.36 12.24
N ARG A 36 -5.32 0.08 11.84
CA ARG A 36 -6.36 1.09 11.81
C ARG A 36 -6.72 1.60 13.21
N ALA A 37 -6.77 0.72 14.21
CA ALA A 37 -6.99 1.12 15.59
C ALA A 37 -5.87 2.05 16.10
N ALA A 38 -4.60 1.73 15.81
CA ALA A 38 -3.46 2.57 16.14
C ALA A 38 -3.57 3.96 15.50
N ALA A 39 -3.93 4.04 14.21
CA ALA A 39 -4.17 5.32 13.55
C ALA A 39 -5.30 6.15 14.21
N HIS A 40 -6.36 5.51 14.71
CA HIS A 40 -7.39 6.21 15.47
C HIS A 40 -6.86 6.72 16.83
N LEU A 41 -6.01 5.95 17.52
CA LEU A 41 -5.38 6.38 18.77
C LEU A 41 -4.39 7.54 18.56
N GLU A 42 -3.67 7.52 17.44
CA GLU A 42 -2.83 8.64 17.01
C GLU A 42 -3.64 9.92 16.81
N LEU A 43 -4.77 9.82 16.10
CA LEU A 43 -5.67 10.95 15.85
C LEU A 43 -6.38 11.45 17.12
N SER A 44 -6.60 10.59 18.12
CA SER A 44 -7.15 10.99 19.42
C SER A 44 -6.09 11.55 20.38
N GLY A 45 -4.80 11.46 20.02
CA GLY A 45 -3.67 11.89 20.84
C GLY A 45 -3.20 10.87 21.89
N ASP A 46 -3.78 9.67 21.94
CA ASP A 46 -3.32 8.58 22.82
C ASP A 46 -2.14 7.83 22.18
N ARG A 47 -1.03 8.56 22.00
CA ARG A 47 0.22 8.08 21.40
C ARG A 47 0.78 6.84 22.12
N PRO A 48 0.80 6.75 23.48
CA PRO A 48 1.26 5.55 24.17
C PRO A 48 0.42 4.30 23.88
N ALA A 49 -0.91 4.43 23.78
CA ALA A 49 -1.77 3.31 23.42
C ALA A 49 -1.53 2.85 21.97
N ALA A 50 -1.31 3.78 21.02
CA ALA A 50 -0.92 3.44 19.66
C ALA A 50 0.41 2.64 19.64
N THR A 51 1.42 3.08 20.39
CA THR A 51 2.69 2.35 20.55
C THR A 51 2.48 0.93 21.07
N ALA A 52 1.60 0.74 22.06
CA ALA A 52 1.30 -0.59 22.59
C ALA A 52 0.68 -1.52 21.54
N LEU A 53 -0.12 -1.00 20.60
CA LEU A 53 -0.64 -1.79 19.48
C LEU A 53 0.44 -2.16 18.48
N TYR A 54 1.38 -1.25 18.17
CA TYR A 54 2.53 -1.58 17.34
C TYR A 54 3.44 -2.63 17.97
N ASP A 55 3.70 -2.53 19.27
CA ASP A 55 4.47 -3.55 20.01
C ASP A 55 3.75 -4.91 20.01
N ARG A 56 2.43 -4.91 20.17
CA ARG A 56 1.62 -6.13 20.06
C ARG A 56 1.77 -6.77 18.68
N LEU A 57 1.64 -6.00 17.60
CA LEU A 57 1.82 -6.50 16.22
C LEU A 57 3.23 -7.07 16.03
N LEU A 58 4.26 -6.35 16.47
CA LEU A 58 5.67 -6.74 16.32
C LEU A 58 6.05 -7.96 17.18
N SER A 59 5.34 -8.22 18.28
CA SER A 59 5.55 -9.42 19.10
C SER A 59 5.13 -10.71 18.39
N THR A 60 4.28 -10.62 17.36
CA THR A 60 3.81 -11.73 16.52
C THR A 60 4.33 -11.60 15.09
N ALA A 61 5.59 -11.15 14.93
CA ALA A 61 6.15 -10.75 13.63
C ALA A 61 6.16 -11.85 12.55
N GLU A 62 6.15 -13.14 12.91
CA GLU A 62 6.17 -14.26 11.94
C GLU A 62 4.95 -14.28 11.00
N GLY A 63 3.86 -13.59 11.35
CA GLY A 63 2.64 -13.50 10.54
C GLY A 63 2.37 -12.13 9.91
N LEU A 64 3.23 -11.13 10.11
CA LEU A 64 3.00 -9.78 9.59
C LEU A 64 3.34 -9.67 8.10
N ALA A 65 2.47 -9.02 7.33
CA ALA A 65 2.71 -8.78 5.91
C ALA A 65 3.93 -7.86 5.68
N ASN A 66 4.09 -6.82 6.50
CA ASN A 66 5.24 -5.92 6.41
C ASN A 66 5.74 -5.44 7.79
N PRO A 67 6.60 -6.23 8.48
CA PRO A 67 7.15 -5.85 9.78
C PRO A 67 7.91 -4.52 9.76
N SER A 68 8.57 -4.17 8.65
CA SER A 68 9.32 -2.92 8.53
C SER A 68 8.40 -1.70 8.47
N LEU A 69 7.21 -1.83 7.86
CA LEU A 69 6.19 -0.77 7.86
C LEU A 69 5.66 -0.53 9.26
N VAL A 70 5.35 -1.59 10.01
CA VAL A 70 4.88 -1.47 11.41
C VAL A 70 5.93 -0.78 12.28
N ARG A 71 7.23 -1.10 12.10
CA ARG A 71 8.33 -0.39 12.79
C ARG A 71 8.41 1.07 12.40
N ALA A 72 8.24 1.40 11.11
CA ALA A 72 8.29 2.78 10.63
C ALA A 72 7.16 3.61 11.25
N LEU A 73 5.93 3.08 11.26
CA LEU A 73 4.76 3.70 11.90
C LEU A 73 4.99 3.90 13.41
N LYS A 74 5.52 2.88 14.11
CA LYS A 74 5.91 3.00 15.52
C LYS A 74 6.91 4.13 15.74
N ALA A 75 7.96 4.21 14.93
CA ALA A 75 8.97 5.26 15.04
C ALA A 75 8.39 6.65 14.82
N SER A 76 7.53 6.82 13.80
CA SER A 76 6.81 8.08 13.57
C SER A 76 5.95 8.47 14.77
N ASN A 77 5.20 7.53 15.35
CA ASN A 77 4.36 7.79 16.52
C ASN A 77 5.19 8.14 17.76
N LEU A 78 6.34 7.48 18.00
CA LEU A 78 7.22 7.76 19.14
C LEU A 78 7.77 9.19 19.16
N TRP A 79 8.02 9.75 17.98
CA TRP A 79 8.56 11.11 17.87
C TRP A 79 7.56 12.17 18.38
N GLU A 80 6.27 11.90 18.20
CA GLU A 80 5.17 12.80 18.57
C GLU A 80 4.96 12.96 20.08
N TYR A 81 5.61 12.15 20.93
CA TYR A 81 5.44 12.22 22.40
C TYR A 81 6.74 12.06 23.20
N ASP A 82 7.84 12.65 22.73
CA ASP A 82 9.14 12.75 23.42
C ASP A 82 9.98 11.46 23.52
N HIS A 83 9.75 10.48 22.64
CA HIS A 83 10.54 9.24 22.56
C HIS A 83 11.53 9.21 21.38
N GLU A 84 12.12 10.37 21.05
CA GLU A 84 13.00 10.56 19.89
C GLU A 84 14.16 9.55 19.82
N ALA A 85 14.83 9.27 20.94
CA ALA A 85 15.98 8.37 20.94
C ALA A 85 15.60 6.93 20.52
N GLU A 86 14.41 6.47 20.92
CA GLU A 86 13.87 5.17 20.51
C GLU A 86 13.45 5.21 19.04
N ALA A 87 12.77 6.27 18.61
CA ALA A 87 12.38 6.47 17.21
C ALA A 87 13.60 6.42 16.28
N ARG A 88 14.67 7.13 16.62
CA ARG A 88 15.93 7.16 15.86
C ARG A 88 16.58 5.78 15.76
N ALA A 89 16.63 5.04 16.87
CA ALA A 89 17.18 3.68 16.88
C ALA A 89 16.38 2.72 15.99
N ILE A 90 15.05 2.85 15.98
CA ILE A 90 14.19 2.06 15.09
C ILE A 90 14.43 2.45 13.63
N ILE A 91 14.52 3.74 13.31
CA ILE A 91 14.81 4.25 11.97
C ILE A 91 16.14 3.69 11.45
N ASP A 92 17.20 3.76 12.24
CA ASP A 92 18.51 3.22 11.87
C ASP A 92 18.44 1.71 11.63
N GLY A 93 17.66 0.98 12.44
CA GLY A 93 17.39 -0.44 12.24
C GLY A 93 16.66 -0.74 10.92
N ILE A 94 15.67 0.07 10.55
CA ILE A 94 14.94 -0.07 9.28
C ILE A 94 15.90 0.16 8.12
N ARG A 95 16.68 1.24 8.15
CA ARG A 95 17.66 1.56 7.11
C ARG A 95 18.69 0.43 6.94
N ALA A 96 19.21 -0.10 8.04
CA ALA A 96 20.17 -1.20 8.02
C ALA A 96 19.62 -2.52 7.43
N THR A 97 18.30 -2.77 7.56
CA THR A 97 17.65 -3.95 6.98
C THR A 97 17.29 -3.78 5.50
N ALA A 98 17.36 -2.55 4.98
CA ALA A 98 17.13 -2.19 3.58
C ALA A 98 15.86 -2.83 2.98
N PRO A 99 14.66 -2.50 3.52
CA PRO A 99 13.42 -3.10 3.05
C PRO A 99 13.20 -2.80 1.56
N ARG A 100 12.65 -3.79 0.85
CA ARG A 100 12.32 -3.70 -0.58
C ARG A 100 10.97 -3.04 -0.87
N ASP A 101 10.16 -2.85 0.17
CA ASP A 101 8.93 -2.09 0.09
C ASP A 101 9.24 -0.59 0.25
N PRO A 102 8.66 0.31 -0.58
CA PRO A 102 8.87 1.75 -0.46
C PRO A 102 8.19 2.39 0.75
N ALA A 103 7.08 1.83 1.26
CA ALA A 103 6.27 2.48 2.30
C ALA A 103 7.03 2.71 3.63
N PRO A 104 7.81 1.75 4.17
CA PRO A 104 8.64 2.00 5.36
C PRO A 104 9.61 3.18 5.18
N TRP A 105 10.21 3.32 3.99
CA TRP A 105 11.13 4.41 3.69
C TRP A 105 10.44 5.77 3.65
N VAL A 106 9.24 5.84 3.04
CA VAL A 106 8.43 7.07 3.01
C VAL A 106 8.10 7.51 4.43
N ILE A 107 7.54 6.61 5.25
CA ILE A 107 7.18 6.94 6.64
C ILE A 107 8.40 7.40 7.45
N VAL A 108 9.54 6.71 7.32
CA VAL A 108 10.78 7.09 8.01
C VAL A 108 11.24 8.49 7.59
N ALA A 109 11.28 8.76 6.28
CA ALA A 109 11.79 10.02 5.77
C ALA A 109 10.85 11.20 6.06
N GLU A 110 9.53 10.98 5.99
CA GLU A 110 8.53 12.00 6.36
C GLU A 110 8.51 12.26 7.87
N ALA A 111 8.73 11.24 8.71
CA ALA A 111 8.87 11.44 10.15
C ALA A 111 10.10 12.31 10.48
N LEU A 112 11.23 12.07 9.80
CA LEU A 112 12.43 12.90 9.92
C LEU A 112 12.16 14.34 9.43
N GLU A 113 11.51 14.47 8.29
CA GLU A 113 11.14 15.77 7.70
C GLU A 113 10.26 16.59 8.66
N ALA A 114 9.21 15.98 9.21
CA ALA A 114 8.28 16.65 10.13
C ALA A 114 8.94 17.16 11.41
N HIS A 115 10.10 16.61 11.78
CA HIS A 115 10.86 16.96 12.97
C HIS A 115 12.15 17.74 12.65
N ASP A 116 12.20 18.41 11.49
CA ASP A 116 13.30 19.29 11.05
C ASP A 116 14.66 18.59 10.85
N GLU A 117 14.64 17.27 10.66
CA GLU A 117 15.83 16.45 10.39
C GLU A 117 16.08 16.31 8.87
N LEU A 118 16.14 17.46 8.17
CA LEU A 118 16.11 17.51 6.71
C LEU A 118 17.27 16.76 6.04
N GLU A 119 18.48 16.85 6.59
CA GLU A 119 19.66 16.08 6.14
C GLU A 119 19.40 14.57 6.16
N ALA A 120 18.83 14.08 7.27
CA ALA A 120 18.56 12.67 7.46
C ALA A 120 17.39 12.20 6.61
N ALA A 121 16.35 13.03 6.45
CA ALA A 121 15.22 12.77 5.57
C ALA A 121 15.67 12.63 4.11
N GLU A 122 16.51 13.55 3.60
CA GLU A 122 17.04 13.45 2.25
C GLU A 122 17.90 12.19 2.07
N ALA A 123 18.73 11.86 3.07
CA ALA A 123 19.56 10.67 3.03
C ALA A 123 18.71 9.40 2.95
N ALA A 124 17.63 9.31 3.75
CA ALA A 124 16.71 8.18 3.73
C ALA A 124 15.98 8.05 2.38
N PHE A 125 15.44 9.16 1.84
CA PHE A 125 14.82 9.16 0.51
C PHE A 125 15.80 8.76 -0.60
N THR A 126 17.03 9.27 -0.56
CA THR A 126 18.06 8.98 -1.57
C THR A 126 18.52 7.52 -1.50
N GLU A 127 18.67 6.98 -0.29
CA GLU A 127 19.01 5.58 -0.07
C GLU A 127 17.91 4.66 -0.61
N ALA A 128 16.64 4.98 -0.32
CA ALA A 128 15.49 4.25 -0.84
C ALA A 128 15.38 4.33 -2.37
N ALA A 129 15.53 5.50 -2.97
CA ALA A 129 15.53 5.68 -4.42
C ALA A 129 16.64 4.84 -5.07
N THR A 130 17.87 4.90 -4.54
CA THR A 130 19.00 4.11 -5.04
C THR A 130 18.74 2.60 -4.94
N LEU A 131 18.09 2.15 -3.87
CA LEU A 131 17.80 0.74 -3.62
C LEU A 131 16.68 0.19 -4.52
N LEU A 132 15.66 1.01 -4.79
CA LEU A 132 14.40 0.57 -5.39
C LEU A 132 14.21 0.99 -6.85
N LEU A 133 15.00 1.94 -7.35
CA LEU A 133 14.90 2.50 -8.70
C LEU A 133 16.20 2.26 -9.49
N PRO A 134 16.36 1.08 -10.10
CA PRO A 134 17.52 0.81 -10.96
C PRO A 134 17.46 1.64 -12.25
N GLU A 135 18.63 2.05 -12.72
CA GLU A 135 18.77 2.84 -13.95
C GLU A 135 18.11 2.16 -15.17
N GLY A 136 17.52 2.98 -16.05
CA GLY A 136 16.93 2.53 -17.31
C GLY A 136 15.58 1.83 -17.18
N THR A 137 14.93 1.90 -16.01
CA THR A 137 13.56 1.40 -15.83
C THR A 137 12.59 2.53 -15.47
N GLU A 138 11.37 2.44 -15.99
CA GLU A 138 10.29 3.35 -15.59
C GLU A 138 9.92 3.07 -14.12
N PRO A 139 9.96 4.09 -13.23
CA PRO A 139 9.65 3.91 -11.82
C PRO A 139 8.23 3.39 -11.58
N PRO A 140 8.06 2.26 -10.86
CA PRO A 140 6.74 1.79 -10.47
C PRO A 140 5.96 2.85 -9.70
N HIS A 141 4.65 2.95 -9.91
CA HIS A 141 3.82 3.94 -9.20
C HIS A 141 4.00 3.94 -7.66
N PRO A 142 4.14 2.79 -6.96
CA PRO A 142 4.36 2.79 -5.50
C PRO A 142 5.65 3.50 -5.04
N THR A 143 6.63 3.71 -5.92
CA THR A 143 7.89 4.38 -5.57
C THR A 143 7.86 5.89 -5.86
N HIS A 144 6.83 6.40 -6.53
CA HIS A 144 6.71 7.85 -6.83
C HIS A 144 6.75 8.73 -5.57
N PRO A 145 6.12 8.36 -4.43
CA PRO A 145 6.23 9.16 -3.20
C PRO A 145 7.66 9.34 -2.69
N LEU A 146 8.58 8.41 -2.97
CA LEU A 146 10.00 8.58 -2.60
C LEU A 146 10.64 9.73 -3.37
N LEU A 147 10.32 9.85 -4.68
CA LEU A 147 10.84 10.91 -5.54
C LEU A 147 10.23 12.27 -5.17
N TYR A 148 8.92 12.30 -4.91
CA TYR A 148 8.22 13.52 -4.52
C TYR A 148 8.68 14.03 -3.14
N GLY A 149 8.78 13.14 -2.16
CA GLY A 149 9.31 13.48 -0.83
C GLY A 149 10.77 13.94 -0.89
N ARG A 150 11.60 13.27 -1.69
CA ARG A 150 12.99 13.70 -1.93
C ARG A 150 13.07 15.10 -2.51
N HIS A 151 12.30 15.37 -3.57
CA HIS A 151 12.23 16.69 -4.19
C HIS A 151 11.84 17.73 -3.14
N ARG A 152 10.80 17.48 -2.34
CA ARG A 152 10.34 18.38 -1.28
C ARG A 152 11.43 18.71 -0.26
N VAL A 153 12.10 17.69 0.29
CA VAL A 153 13.16 17.90 1.28
C VAL A 153 14.35 18.65 0.67
N ARG A 154 14.77 18.31 -0.56
CA ARG A 154 15.87 19.01 -1.24
C ARG A 154 15.56 20.48 -1.51
N ARG A 155 14.32 20.80 -1.87
CA ARG A 155 13.84 22.19 -1.99
C ARG A 155 13.94 22.94 -0.67
N MET A 156 13.53 22.34 0.43
CA MET A 156 13.66 22.95 1.77
C MET A 156 15.13 23.16 2.17
N ARG A 157 16.03 22.25 1.77
CA ARG A 157 17.49 22.41 1.96
C ARG A 157 18.16 23.40 0.99
N GLY A 158 17.44 23.92 0.00
CA GLY A 158 17.97 24.84 -1.01
C GLY A 158 18.98 24.20 -1.96
N LEU A 159 18.89 22.89 -2.18
CA LEU A 159 19.77 22.15 -3.09
C LEU A 159 19.33 22.33 -4.55
N PRO A 160 20.26 22.33 -5.52
CA PRO A 160 19.90 22.36 -6.93
C PRO A 160 19.24 21.04 -7.36
N HIS A 161 18.37 21.10 -8.38
CA HIS A 161 17.77 19.91 -8.96
C HIS A 161 18.84 18.99 -9.53
N ASP A 162 18.65 17.68 -9.34
CA ASP A 162 19.41 16.64 -10.00
C ASP A 162 18.52 15.76 -10.91
N ASP A 163 19.07 14.66 -11.40
CA ASP A 163 18.39 13.75 -12.32
C ASP A 163 17.14 13.11 -11.70
N TRP A 164 17.15 12.87 -10.38
CA TRP A 164 15.99 12.33 -9.66
C TRP A 164 14.89 13.37 -9.50
N ASP A 165 15.26 14.63 -9.25
CA ASP A 165 14.30 15.74 -9.16
C ASP A 165 13.64 15.97 -10.54
N THR A 166 14.43 15.88 -11.62
CA THR A 166 13.92 15.93 -13.00
C THR A 166 12.98 14.75 -13.30
N LEU A 167 13.34 13.53 -12.86
CA LEU A 167 12.49 12.36 -13.01
C LEU A 167 11.17 12.53 -12.24
N ALA A 168 11.21 13.08 -11.03
CA ALA A 168 10.02 13.37 -10.24
C ALA A 168 9.06 14.30 -11.00
N ASP A 169 9.58 15.37 -11.61
CA ASP A 169 8.78 16.30 -12.42
C ASP A 169 8.12 15.61 -13.62
N THR A 170 8.79 14.65 -14.26
CA THR A 170 8.20 13.92 -15.40
C THR A 170 7.09 12.95 -15.01
N LEU A 171 7.14 12.41 -13.79
CA LEU A 171 6.15 11.45 -13.28
C LEU A 171 4.93 12.14 -12.67
N HIS A 172 5.08 13.38 -12.22
CA HIS A 172 4.03 14.17 -11.61
C HIS A 172 3.05 14.70 -12.66
N THR A 173 1.80 14.25 -12.61
CA THR A 173 0.77 14.54 -13.63
C THR A 173 -0.21 15.65 -13.23
N SER A 174 -0.06 16.21 -12.02
CA SER A 174 -0.92 17.30 -11.54
C SER A 174 -0.71 18.59 -12.36
N PRO A 175 -1.75 19.44 -12.53
CA PRO A 175 -1.61 20.72 -13.21
C PRO A 175 -0.68 21.73 -12.49
N ILE A 176 -0.34 21.49 -11.22
CA ILE A 176 0.61 22.33 -10.44
C ILE A 176 1.92 21.56 -10.32
N THR A 177 3.03 22.20 -10.67
CA THR A 177 4.36 21.57 -10.68
C THR A 177 4.86 21.24 -9.26
N LEU A 178 5.79 20.29 -9.14
CA LEU A 178 6.41 19.99 -7.85
C LEU A 178 7.18 21.19 -7.30
N ASP A 179 7.84 21.97 -8.15
CA ASP A 179 8.50 23.23 -7.77
C ASP A 179 7.57 24.22 -7.07
N GLU A 180 6.33 24.34 -7.56
CA GLU A 180 5.32 25.22 -6.97
C GLU A 180 4.73 24.62 -5.69
N LEU A 181 4.46 23.31 -5.67
CA LEU A 181 3.95 22.61 -4.48
C LEU A 181 4.96 22.63 -3.32
N HIS A 182 6.24 22.46 -3.64
CA HIS A 182 7.34 22.33 -2.69
C HIS A 182 8.13 23.63 -2.51
N ASP A 183 7.57 24.80 -2.85
CA ASP A 183 8.22 26.08 -2.57
C ASP A 183 8.23 26.33 -1.05
N PRO A 184 9.40 26.37 -0.38
CA PRO A 184 9.46 26.63 1.06
C PRO A 184 8.92 28.00 1.47
N LYS A 185 8.80 28.95 0.52
CA LYS A 185 8.21 30.27 0.78
C LYS A 185 6.69 30.29 0.75
N ARG A 186 6.04 29.18 0.36
CA ARG A 186 4.57 29.05 0.27
C ARG A 186 3.86 29.25 1.61
N VAL A 187 4.51 28.92 2.73
CA VAL A 187 3.96 29.14 4.09
C VAL A 187 3.63 30.62 4.34
N TRP A 188 4.31 31.57 3.66
CA TRP A 188 4.01 32.99 3.76
C TRP A 188 2.72 33.42 3.03
N SER A 189 2.19 32.61 2.10
CA SER A 189 0.97 32.93 1.34
C SER A 189 -0.32 32.81 2.17
N LEU A 190 -0.34 31.91 3.18
CA LEU A 190 -1.51 31.74 4.07
C LEU A 190 -1.72 32.92 5.04
N GLY A 191 -0.70 33.76 5.22
CA GLY A 191 -0.79 35.02 5.97
C GLY A 191 -1.10 36.25 5.10
N SER A 192 -1.33 36.07 3.80
CA SER A 192 -1.61 37.17 2.87
C SER A 192 -3.06 37.63 2.97
N GLU A 193 -3.28 38.94 3.00
CA GLU A 193 -4.63 39.55 2.90
C GLU A 193 -5.09 39.71 1.44
N ASN A 194 -4.27 39.32 0.46
CA ASN A 194 -4.59 39.47 -0.96
C ASN A 194 -5.55 38.35 -1.44
N PRO A 195 -6.78 38.68 -1.88
CA PRO A 195 -7.76 37.67 -2.28
C PRO A 195 -7.31 36.78 -3.45
N ALA A 196 -6.52 37.31 -4.38
CA ALA A 196 -6.03 36.53 -5.52
C ALA A 196 -4.97 35.49 -5.12
N GLU A 197 -4.13 35.82 -4.13
CA GLU A 197 -3.14 34.89 -3.57
C GLU A 197 -3.82 33.79 -2.75
N LEU A 198 -4.86 34.14 -1.98
CA LEU A 198 -5.67 33.17 -1.24
C LEU A 198 -6.45 32.23 -2.17
N GLU A 199 -7.02 32.72 -3.27
CA GLU A 199 -7.74 31.87 -4.24
C GLU A 199 -6.80 30.90 -4.96
N ALA A 200 -5.61 31.37 -5.37
CA ALA A 200 -4.57 30.50 -5.92
C ALA A 200 -4.16 29.41 -4.91
N GLU A 201 -3.98 29.78 -3.64
CA GLU A 201 -3.63 28.83 -2.58
C GLU A 201 -4.73 27.80 -2.30
N ILE A 202 -6.00 28.21 -2.32
CA ILE A 202 -7.15 27.29 -2.20
C ILE A 202 -7.18 26.28 -3.37
N GLN A 203 -6.92 26.73 -4.60
CA GLN A 203 -6.86 25.84 -5.76
C GLN A 203 -5.71 24.82 -5.62
N ARG A 204 -4.55 25.24 -5.10
CA ARG A 204 -3.42 24.33 -4.83
C ARG A 204 -3.74 23.33 -3.74
N LEU A 205 -4.26 23.77 -2.60
CA LEU A 205 -4.68 22.88 -1.52
C LEU A 205 -5.71 21.86 -2.00
N ARG A 206 -6.62 22.25 -2.88
CA ARG A 206 -7.60 21.33 -3.51
C ARG A 206 -6.92 20.32 -4.44
N ALA A 207 -5.91 20.72 -5.20
CA ALA A 207 -5.15 19.81 -6.06
C ALA A 207 -4.30 18.83 -5.25
N GLU A 208 -3.66 19.32 -4.18
CA GLU A 208 -2.89 18.51 -3.21
C GLU A 208 -3.79 17.51 -2.49
N LEU A 209 -4.96 17.96 -2.00
CA LEU A 209 -6.03 17.09 -1.48
C LEU A 209 -6.56 16.11 -2.53
N GLY A 210 -6.64 16.52 -3.79
CA GLY A 210 -7.08 15.68 -4.91
C GLY A 210 -6.09 14.56 -5.17
N ALA A 211 -4.80 14.87 -5.30
CA ALA A 211 -3.72 13.89 -5.48
C ALA A 211 -3.61 12.94 -4.27
N TYR A 212 -3.71 13.48 -3.06
CA TYR A 212 -3.73 12.67 -1.83
C TYR A 212 -4.96 11.75 -1.77
N ARG A 213 -6.15 12.27 -2.14
CA ARG A 213 -7.37 11.47 -2.23
C ARG A 213 -7.28 10.41 -3.32
N GLU A 214 -6.68 10.67 -4.46
CA GLU A 214 -6.48 9.68 -5.52
C GLU A 214 -5.49 8.58 -5.06
N ALA A 215 -4.41 8.98 -4.39
CA ALA A 215 -3.45 8.06 -3.80
C ALA A 215 -4.08 7.16 -2.72
N LEU A 216 -5.01 7.70 -1.91
CA LEU A 216 -5.77 6.96 -0.89
C LEU A 216 -6.98 6.21 -1.44
N SER A 217 -7.67 6.75 -2.45
CA SER A 217 -8.85 6.20 -3.10
C SER A 217 -8.49 5.41 -4.34
N ARG A 218 -7.34 4.71 -4.31
CA ARG A 218 -7.11 3.66 -5.29
C ARG A 218 -8.35 2.77 -5.24
N PRO A 219 -9.08 2.60 -6.36
CA PRO A 219 -10.07 1.54 -6.43
C PRO A 219 -9.34 0.27 -5.99
N PHE A 220 -9.98 -0.56 -5.15
CA PHE A 220 -9.40 -1.86 -4.83
C PHE A 220 -8.91 -2.51 -6.11
N PRO A 221 -7.68 -3.07 -6.11
CA PRO A 221 -7.08 -3.50 -7.35
C PRO A 221 -8.03 -4.45 -8.07
N VAL A 222 -8.10 -4.34 -9.39
CA VAL A 222 -8.82 -5.34 -10.19
C VAL A 222 -8.06 -6.64 -9.98
N ALA A 223 -8.63 -7.50 -9.13
CA ALA A 223 -7.94 -8.64 -8.59
C ALA A 223 -8.46 -9.94 -9.20
N VAL A 224 -7.53 -10.83 -9.55
CA VAL A 224 -7.85 -12.17 -10.03
C VAL A 224 -7.66 -13.16 -8.89
N LEU A 225 -8.59 -14.11 -8.76
CA LEU A 225 -8.58 -15.13 -7.72
C LEU A 225 -7.54 -16.23 -8.03
N HIS A 226 -6.62 -16.44 -7.10
CA HIS A 226 -5.66 -17.52 -7.11
C HIS A 226 -6.05 -18.59 -6.09
N TRP A 227 -5.97 -19.86 -6.51
CA TRP A 227 -6.19 -21.03 -5.67
C TRP A 227 -4.88 -21.80 -5.58
N PRO A 228 -4.26 -21.91 -4.41
CA PRO A 228 -3.12 -22.79 -4.22
C PRO A 228 -3.50 -24.24 -4.56
N ALA A 229 -2.56 -25.03 -5.07
CA ALA A 229 -2.79 -26.43 -5.44
C ALA A 229 -3.57 -27.28 -4.39
N PRO A 230 -3.23 -27.25 -3.08
CA PRO A 230 -4.01 -28.01 -2.09
C PRO A 230 -5.45 -27.50 -1.96
N GLU A 231 -5.65 -26.18 -1.95
CA GLU A 231 -6.97 -25.55 -1.84
C GLU A 231 -7.83 -25.81 -3.08
N LEU A 232 -7.24 -25.78 -4.29
CA LEU A 232 -7.96 -26.10 -5.52
C LEU A 232 -8.41 -27.58 -5.53
N THR A 233 -7.55 -28.47 -5.04
CA THR A 233 -7.88 -29.90 -4.93
C THR A 233 -9.02 -30.12 -3.94
N GLU A 234 -8.97 -29.46 -2.79
CA GLU A 234 -10.02 -29.51 -1.78
C GLU A 234 -11.34 -28.93 -2.32
N LEU A 235 -11.30 -27.77 -2.97
CA LEU A 235 -12.45 -27.09 -3.57
C LEU A 235 -13.18 -28.01 -4.56
N LEU A 236 -12.44 -28.63 -5.49
CA LEU A 236 -13.01 -29.51 -6.50
C LEU A 236 -13.50 -30.85 -5.93
N SER A 237 -12.93 -31.29 -4.80
CA SER A 237 -13.42 -32.48 -4.09
C SER A 237 -14.72 -32.19 -3.34
N ALA A 238 -14.86 -31.01 -2.73
CA ALA A 238 -16.04 -30.61 -1.98
C ALA A 238 -17.19 -30.15 -2.91
N TYR A 239 -16.84 -29.49 -4.02
CA TYR A 239 -17.76 -28.86 -4.97
C TYR A 239 -17.44 -29.26 -6.42
N PRO A 240 -17.75 -30.51 -6.84
CA PRO A 240 -17.38 -31.02 -8.16
C PRO A 240 -17.96 -30.21 -9.33
N ALA A 241 -19.05 -29.47 -9.12
CA ALA A 241 -19.64 -28.58 -10.12
C ALA A 241 -18.65 -27.49 -10.60
N LEU A 242 -17.69 -27.08 -9.76
CA LEU A 242 -16.70 -26.05 -10.11
C LEU A 242 -15.60 -26.55 -11.06
N SER A 243 -15.56 -27.85 -11.38
CA SER A 243 -14.63 -28.39 -12.37
C SER A 243 -14.83 -27.84 -13.79
N THR A 244 -16.00 -27.25 -14.08
CA THR A 244 -16.22 -26.54 -15.34
C THR A 244 -15.45 -25.22 -15.44
N GLU A 245 -15.17 -24.59 -14.30
CA GLU A 245 -14.38 -23.36 -14.21
C GLU A 245 -12.88 -23.66 -14.07
N TYR A 246 -12.54 -24.72 -13.33
CA TYR A 246 -11.15 -25.10 -13.05
C TYR A 246 -10.85 -26.51 -13.54
N ASP A 247 -10.25 -26.62 -14.73
CA ASP A 247 -9.82 -27.89 -15.31
C ASP A 247 -8.57 -28.47 -14.62
N SER A 248 -7.52 -27.66 -14.50
CA SER A 248 -6.28 -28.04 -13.79
C SER A 248 -5.61 -26.84 -13.14
N HIS A 249 -4.77 -27.09 -12.13
CA HIS A 249 -4.01 -26.03 -11.47
C HIS A 249 -3.08 -25.28 -12.44
N GLU A 250 -2.43 -25.98 -13.37
CA GLU A 250 -1.56 -25.34 -14.37
C GLU A 250 -2.35 -24.44 -15.34
N SER A 251 -3.53 -24.90 -15.77
CA SER A 251 -4.44 -24.10 -16.59
C SER A 251 -4.96 -22.87 -15.83
N HIS A 252 -5.28 -23.02 -14.54
CA HIS A 252 -5.68 -21.93 -13.65
C HIS A 252 -4.60 -20.85 -13.58
N LEU A 253 -3.35 -21.22 -13.28
CA LEU A 253 -2.23 -20.28 -13.23
C LEU A 253 -2.01 -19.57 -14.58
N SER A 254 -2.07 -20.30 -15.68
CA SER A 254 -1.90 -19.74 -17.02
C SER A 254 -3.01 -18.74 -17.36
N THR A 255 -4.26 -19.05 -16.96
CA THR A 255 -5.42 -18.18 -17.15
C THR A 255 -5.32 -16.89 -16.35
N ILE A 256 -4.83 -16.96 -15.10
CA ILE A 256 -4.58 -15.77 -14.27
C ILE A 256 -3.57 -14.85 -14.94
N GLU A 257 -2.41 -15.37 -15.34
CA GLU A 257 -1.36 -14.55 -15.96
C GLU A 257 -1.82 -13.93 -17.28
N ALA A 258 -2.53 -14.70 -18.12
CA ALA A 258 -3.08 -14.20 -19.38
C ALA A 258 -4.09 -13.07 -19.15
N SER A 259 -5.02 -13.25 -18.21
CA SER A 259 -6.04 -12.25 -17.87
C SER A 259 -5.42 -10.96 -17.34
N LEU A 260 -4.40 -11.06 -16.47
CA LEU A 260 -3.71 -9.89 -15.93
C LEU A 260 -2.92 -9.13 -17.01
N ARG A 261 -2.28 -9.85 -17.94
CA ARG A 261 -1.60 -9.24 -19.10
C ARG A 261 -2.58 -8.54 -20.04
N GLU A 262 -3.73 -9.15 -20.30
CA GLU A 262 -4.79 -8.56 -21.11
C GLU A 262 -5.30 -7.26 -20.46
N LEU A 263 -5.65 -7.30 -19.17
CA LEU A 263 -6.07 -6.13 -18.40
C LEU A 263 -5.01 -5.02 -18.39
N ALA A 264 -3.74 -5.36 -18.21
CA ALA A 264 -2.66 -4.37 -18.25
C ALA A 264 -2.50 -3.76 -19.66
N SER A 265 -2.56 -4.59 -20.71
CA SER A 265 -2.44 -4.12 -22.09
C SER A 265 -3.59 -3.22 -22.55
N SER A 266 -4.78 -3.40 -21.98
CA SER A 266 -5.94 -2.53 -22.17
C SER A 266 -5.89 -1.24 -21.36
N GLY A 267 -4.83 -1.03 -20.58
CA GLY A 267 -4.61 0.17 -19.78
C GLY A 267 -5.31 0.15 -18.43
N THR A 268 -5.76 -1.01 -17.94
CA THR A 268 -6.32 -1.13 -16.59
C THR A 268 -5.20 -0.97 -15.54
N PRO A 269 -5.21 0.10 -14.73
CA PRO A 269 -4.19 0.28 -13.71
C PRO A 269 -4.51 -0.55 -12.45
N ASN A 270 -3.55 -0.64 -11.53
CA ASN A 270 -3.74 -1.23 -10.19
C ASN A 270 -4.29 -2.67 -10.24
N LEU A 271 -3.56 -3.59 -10.86
CA LEU A 271 -3.92 -5.01 -10.91
C LEU A 271 -3.38 -5.77 -9.71
N GLY A 272 -4.10 -6.80 -9.29
CA GLY A 272 -3.68 -7.62 -8.17
C GLY A 272 -4.11 -9.08 -8.26
N ILE A 273 -3.61 -9.86 -7.32
CA ILE A 273 -3.95 -11.27 -7.14
C ILE A 273 -4.38 -11.47 -5.70
N VAL A 274 -5.54 -12.09 -5.50
CA VAL A 274 -6.03 -12.48 -4.17
C VAL A 274 -5.97 -13.98 -4.05
N THR A 275 -5.44 -14.49 -2.93
CA THR A 275 -5.37 -15.94 -2.68
C THR A 275 -6.56 -16.38 -1.84
N GLY A 276 -7.35 -17.30 -2.37
CA GLY A 276 -8.50 -17.90 -1.69
C GLY A 276 -8.12 -19.17 -0.92
N THR A 277 -8.92 -19.48 0.10
CA THR A 277 -8.91 -20.77 0.82
C THR A 277 -10.34 -21.31 0.90
N VAL A 278 -10.53 -22.63 0.83
CA VAL A 278 -11.87 -23.25 0.86
C VAL A 278 -12.67 -22.81 2.09
N PRO A 279 -12.13 -22.81 3.32
CA PRO A 279 -12.89 -22.38 4.49
C PRO A 279 -13.34 -20.90 4.42
N SER A 280 -12.47 -20.01 3.90
CA SER A 280 -12.81 -18.59 3.73
C SER A 280 -13.89 -18.38 2.66
N TYR A 281 -13.85 -19.16 1.57
CA TYR A 281 -14.86 -19.11 0.52
C TYR A 281 -16.21 -19.68 0.97
N GLU A 282 -16.21 -20.78 1.71
CA GLU A 282 -17.42 -21.34 2.33
C GLU A 282 -18.06 -20.36 3.31
N ALA A 283 -17.24 -19.71 4.15
CA ALA A 283 -17.72 -18.67 5.07
C ALA A 283 -18.32 -17.47 4.30
N PHE A 284 -17.69 -17.07 3.19
CA PHE A 284 -18.22 -16.02 2.33
C PHE A 284 -19.56 -16.42 1.70
N ALA A 285 -19.65 -17.60 1.08
CA ALA A 285 -20.89 -18.10 0.47
C ALA A 285 -22.03 -18.20 1.49
N ALA A 286 -21.74 -18.69 2.69
CA ALA A 286 -22.71 -18.73 3.79
C ALA A 286 -23.19 -17.32 4.20
N SER A 287 -22.29 -16.33 4.23
CA SER A 287 -22.64 -14.94 4.54
C SER A 287 -23.51 -14.28 3.47
N GLU A 288 -23.33 -14.66 2.20
CA GLU A 288 -24.16 -14.23 1.07
C GLU A 288 -25.46 -15.05 0.93
N GLY A 289 -25.66 -16.06 1.78
CA GLY A 289 -26.82 -16.95 1.71
C GLY A 289 -26.88 -17.77 0.42
N SER A 290 -25.74 -18.02 -0.22
CA SER A 290 -25.62 -18.75 -1.48
C SER A 290 -24.81 -20.05 -1.33
N SER A 291 -24.81 -20.88 -2.36
CA SER A 291 -24.05 -22.13 -2.40
C SER A 291 -22.62 -21.87 -2.89
N PRO A 292 -21.58 -22.49 -2.28
CA PRO A 292 -20.22 -22.44 -2.81
C PRO A 292 -20.10 -22.97 -4.26
N GLU A 293 -21.06 -23.76 -4.75
CA GLU A 293 -21.12 -24.24 -6.14
C GLU A 293 -21.54 -23.15 -7.15
N ASP A 294 -22.05 -22.01 -6.69
CA ASP A 294 -22.46 -20.91 -7.57
C ASP A 294 -21.22 -20.17 -8.11
N THR A 295 -20.93 -20.36 -9.41
CA THR A 295 -19.77 -19.76 -10.06
C THR A 295 -19.82 -18.23 -10.09
N ALA A 296 -21.00 -17.61 -9.95
CA ALA A 296 -21.13 -16.16 -9.85
C ALA A 296 -20.54 -15.59 -8.55
N LEU A 297 -20.31 -16.41 -7.53
CA LEU A 297 -19.69 -15.98 -6.27
C LEU A 297 -18.18 -15.82 -6.38
N LEU A 298 -17.49 -16.54 -7.26
CA LEU A 298 -16.03 -16.48 -7.40
C LEU A 298 -15.49 -15.05 -7.64
N PRO A 299 -16.01 -14.27 -8.61
CA PRO A 299 -15.57 -12.88 -8.79
C PRO A 299 -15.98 -11.96 -7.64
N GLN A 300 -17.11 -12.23 -6.98
CA GLN A 300 -17.56 -11.45 -5.80
C GLN A 300 -16.67 -11.69 -4.58
N TYR A 301 -16.25 -12.94 -4.39
CA TYR A 301 -15.28 -13.34 -3.37
C TYR A 301 -13.92 -12.69 -3.64
N ALA A 302 -13.45 -12.72 -4.88
CA ALA A 302 -12.22 -12.04 -5.28
C ALA A 302 -12.28 -10.53 -4.99
N THR A 303 -13.40 -9.89 -5.32
CA THR A 303 -13.66 -8.48 -5.03
C THR A 303 -13.67 -8.21 -3.53
N THR A 304 -14.30 -9.08 -2.73
CA THR A 304 -14.33 -8.98 -1.27
C THR A 304 -12.94 -9.10 -0.66
N LEU A 305 -12.12 -10.04 -1.12
CA LEU A 305 -10.74 -10.18 -0.68
C LEU A 305 -9.90 -8.94 -1.04
N ALA A 306 -10.07 -8.40 -2.25
CA ALA A 306 -9.41 -7.18 -2.67
C ALA A 306 -9.86 -5.99 -1.81
N ALA A 307 -11.16 -5.90 -1.51
CA ALA A 307 -11.74 -4.90 -0.61
C ALA A 307 -11.22 -4.98 0.83
N ARG A 308 -10.79 -6.16 1.26
CA ARG A 308 -10.13 -6.39 2.55
C ARG A 308 -8.62 -6.17 2.52
N GLY A 309 -8.06 -5.68 1.40
CA GLY A 309 -6.63 -5.43 1.24
C GLY A 309 -5.79 -6.70 1.11
N ARG A 310 -6.39 -7.84 0.75
CA ARG A 310 -5.68 -9.14 0.60
C ARG A 310 -5.02 -9.31 -0.76
N ALA A 311 -5.12 -8.31 -1.63
CA ALA A 311 -4.57 -8.36 -2.97
C ALA A 311 -3.06 -8.06 -2.96
N VAL A 312 -2.28 -8.95 -3.55
CA VAL A 312 -0.87 -8.73 -3.84
C VAL A 312 -0.76 -8.05 -5.20
N ALA A 313 0.07 -7.02 -5.31
CA ALA A 313 0.25 -6.27 -6.55
C ALA A 313 0.79 -7.16 -7.68
N TRP A 314 0.25 -6.97 -8.89
CA TRP A 314 0.77 -7.58 -10.11
C TRP A 314 1.11 -6.49 -11.14
N PRO A 315 2.26 -6.61 -11.85
CA PRO A 315 3.27 -7.65 -11.70
C PRO A 315 4.01 -7.53 -10.36
N PRO A 316 4.44 -8.65 -9.75
CA PRO A 316 5.32 -8.62 -8.58
C PRO A 316 6.56 -7.77 -8.86
N GLN A 317 7.11 -7.16 -7.79
CA GLN A 317 8.34 -6.38 -7.89
C GLN A 317 9.49 -7.23 -8.42
N ARG A 318 10.46 -6.61 -9.10
CA ARG A 318 11.62 -7.34 -9.64
C ARG A 318 12.38 -8.05 -8.53
N GLY A 319 12.65 -9.35 -8.73
CA GLY A 319 13.33 -10.19 -7.74
C GLY A 319 12.42 -10.71 -6.64
N ALA A 320 11.16 -10.29 -6.58
CA ALA A 320 10.16 -10.91 -5.71
C ALA A 320 9.81 -12.31 -6.22
N ASP A 321 9.38 -13.14 -5.27
CA ASP A 321 8.86 -14.48 -5.58
C ASP A 321 7.64 -14.40 -6.49
N CYS A 322 7.50 -15.41 -7.35
CA CYS A 322 6.36 -15.51 -8.22
C CYS A 322 5.09 -15.77 -7.38
N TRP A 323 4.03 -15.04 -7.72
CA TRP A 323 2.71 -15.14 -7.08
C TRP A 323 2.10 -16.55 -7.07
N CYS A 324 2.55 -17.46 -7.95
CA CYS A 324 2.07 -18.84 -8.05
C CYS A 324 2.59 -19.79 -6.93
N GLY A 325 3.48 -19.32 -6.06
CA GLY A 325 4.01 -20.13 -4.95
C GLY A 325 5.08 -21.16 -5.32
N ALA A 326 5.64 -21.11 -6.54
CA ALA A 326 6.66 -22.06 -7.01
C ALA A 326 8.07 -21.86 -6.41
N GLY A 327 8.28 -20.88 -5.53
CA GLY A 327 9.58 -20.59 -4.91
C GLY A 327 10.66 -20.11 -5.88
N ARG A 328 10.27 -19.61 -7.06
CA ARG A 328 11.13 -18.98 -8.06
C ARG A 328 10.75 -17.51 -8.21
N SER A 329 11.67 -16.68 -8.66
CA SER A 329 11.38 -15.27 -8.96
C SER A 329 10.28 -15.15 -10.02
N TYR A 330 9.50 -14.06 -10.00
CA TYR A 330 8.48 -13.82 -11.03
C TYR A 330 9.10 -13.80 -12.43
N GLY A 331 10.23 -13.12 -12.61
CA GLY A 331 10.92 -12.99 -13.90
C GLY A 331 11.33 -14.32 -14.53
N ASP A 332 11.71 -15.31 -13.71
CA ASP A 332 12.13 -16.65 -14.16
C ASP A 332 10.95 -17.64 -14.28
N CYS A 333 9.76 -17.23 -13.86
CA CYS A 333 8.54 -18.02 -13.87
C CYS A 333 7.53 -17.39 -14.85
N HIS A 334 6.44 -16.82 -14.35
CA HIS A 334 5.36 -16.25 -15.17
C HIS A 334 5.71 -14.89 -15.80
N GLY A 335 6.82 -14.27 -15.41
CA GLY A 335 7.37 -13.06 -16.01
C GLY A 335 8.01 -13.29 -17.38
N THR A 336 8.29 -14.54 -17.75
CA THR A 336 8.83 -14.89 -19.08
C THR A 336 7.73 -14.76 -20.13
N PRO A 337 7.93 -14.03 -21.24
CA PRO A 337 6.96 -14.01 -22.33
C PRO A 337 6.77 -15.44 -22.88
N PRO A 338 5.53 -15.87 -23.22
CA PRO A 338 5.32 -17.17 -23.84
C PRO A 338 6.15 -17.25 -25.14
N PRO A 339 6.69 -18.43 -25.49
CA PRO A 339 7.46 -18.59 -26.71
C PRO A 339 6.62 -18.11 -27.89
N ALA A 340 7.20 -17.22 -28.72
CA ALA A 340 6.54 -16.73 -29.91
C ALA A 340 6.12 -17.93 -30.77
N THR A 341 4.82 -18.09 -30.99
CA THR A 341 4.29 -19.06 -31.93
C THR A 341 4.84 -18.71 -33.31
N ALA A 342 5.75 -19.53 -33.81
CA ALA A 342 6.23 -19.44 -35.18
C ALA A 342 5.03 -19.70 -36.10
N VAL A 343 4.62 -18.67 -36.83
CA VAL A 343 3.64 -18.75 -37.94
C VAL A 343 4.32 -19.32 -39.18
#